data_AF-A0A4Y1ZDX8-F1
#
_entry.id   AF-A0A4Y1ZDX8-F1
#
_cell.length_a   1.000
_cell.length_b   1.000
_cell.length_c   1.000
_cell.angle_alpha   90.00
_cell.angle_beta   90.00
_cell.angle_gamma   90.00
#
_symmetry.space_group_name_H-M   'P 1'
#
loop_
_entity.id
_entity.type
_entity.pdbx_description
1 polymer ?
#
loop_
_entity_poly.entity_id
_entity_poly.type
_entity_poly.pdbx_seq_one_letter_code
_entity_poly.pdbx_strand_id
1 'polypeptide(L)'
;MNKTIPMKIQSWDKLNEMVEAMRTKKLDAIITVDTVAYGYTSKDKNLEQFKAVVDGKTQYDPISAAFPKDSKLTAKFNKVFKEMEKNGKKDELVKKWIVNQ
;
A
#
# COMPACT_ATOMS: atom_id res chain seq x y z
N MET A 1 9.16 22.34 -16.69
CA MET A 1 10.15 22.80 -15.69
C MET A 1 10.07 21.89 -14.49
N ASN A 2 11.12 21.13 -14.18
CA ASN A 2 11.18 20.35 -12.95
C ASN A 2 11.56 21.31 -11.82
N LYS A 3 10.56 21.81 -11.08
CA LYS A 3 10.79 22.64 -9.89
C LYS A 3 10.83 21.74 -8.66
N THR A 4 11.89 21.85 -7.87
CA THR A 4 11.95 21.23 -6.54
C THR A 4 11.16 22.10 -5.58
N ILE A 5 10.09 21.55 -5.00
CA ILE A 5 9.27 22.23 -3.99
C ILE A 5 9.71 21.73 -2.62
N PRO A 6 10.06 22.61 -1.66
CA PRO A 6 10.40 22.18 -0.32
C PRO A 6 9.18 21.55 0.37
N MET A 7 9.35 20.34 0.89
CA MET A 7 8.31 19.61 1.63
C MET A 7 8.75 19.40 3.07
N LYS A 8 7.87 19.66 4.03
CA LYS A 8 8.09 19.28 5.44
C LYS A 8 7.56 17.85 5.65
N ILE A 9 8.47 16.90 5.77
CA ILE A 9 8.12 15.48 6.01
C ILE A 9 8.01 15.23 7.51
N GLN A 10 6.97 14.51 7.91
CA GLN A 10 6.74 14.07 9.28
C GLN A 10 6.29 12.61 9.26
N SER A 11 6.65 11.85 10.31
CA SER A 11 6.24 10.46 10.49
C SER A 11 5.35 10.35 11.73
N TRP A 12 4.20 9.70 11.57
CA TRP A 12 3.17 9.58 12.60
C TRP A 12 2.81 8.09 12.73
N ASP A 13 2.48 7.65 13.94
CA ASP A 13 2.23 6.23 14.22
C ASP A 13 0.86 5.75 13.73
N LYS A 14 -0.11 6.67 13.63
CA LYS A 14 -1.51 6.32 13.39
C LYS A 14 -2.07 7.05 12.18
N LEU A 15 -2.48 6.27 11.17
CA LEU A 15 -3.02 6.82 9.93
C LEU A 15 -4.35 7.56 10.13
N ASN A 16 -5.21 7.11 11.03
CA ASN A 16 -6.46 7.81 11.32
C ASN A 16 -6.20 9.23 11.85
N GLU A 17 -5.16 9.43 12.67
CA GLU A 17 -4.77 10.77 13.15
C GLU A 17 -4.25 11.65 11.99
N MET A 18 -3.48 11.07 11.06
CA MET A 18 -3.04 11.79 9.86
C MET A 18 -4.22 12.20 8.98
N VAL A 19 -5.23 11.35 8.82
CA VAL A 19 -6.43 11.66 8.03
C VAL A 19 -7.21 12.82 8.66
N GLU A 20 -7.40 12.84 9.98
CA GLU A 20 -8.01 13.99 10.66
C GLU A 20 -7.17 15.27 10.53
N ALA A 21 -5.84 15.15 10.56
CA ALA A 21 -4.94 16.26 10.33
C ALA A 21 -5.06 16.81 8.89
N MET A 22 -5.30 15.95 7.90
CA MET A 22 -5.59 16.37 6.52
C MET A 22 -6.94 17.11 6.44
N ARG A 23 -7.99 16.59 7.09
CA ARG A 23 -9.31 17.26 7.13
C ARG A 23 -9.26 18.64 7.78
N THR A 24 -8.40 18.82 8.77
CA THR A 24 -8.16 20.12 9.44
C THR A 24 -7.10 20.98 8.75
N LYS A 25 -6.63 20.58 7.55
CA LYS A 25 -5.62 21.29 6.74
C LYS A 25 -4.26 21.47 7.44
N LYS A 26 -3.94 20.60 8.40
CA LYS A 26 -2.61 20.54 9.03
C LYS A 26 -1.60 19.73 8.20
N LEU A 27 -2.11 18.80 7.38
CA LEU A 27 -1.33 18.05 6.39
C LEU A 27 -1.93 18.30 5.01
N ASP A 28 -1.06 18.50 4.01
CA ASP A 28 -1.47 18.64 2.61
C ASP A 28 -1.63 17.28 1.91
N ALA A 29 -0.86 16.28 2.33
CA ALA A 29 -0.86 14.95 1.74
C ALA A 29 -0.37 13.89 2.75
N ILE A 30 -0.75 12.63 2.51
CA ILE A 30 -0.24 11.46 3.20
C ILE A 30 0.36 10.52 2.14
N ILE A 31 1.55 9.98 2.41
CA ILE A 31 2.16 8.92 1.62
C ILE A 31 1.97 7.62 2.39
N THR A 32 1.22 6.67 1.81
CA THR A 32 0.91 5.37 2.43
C THR A 32 0.64 4.31 1.35
N VAL A 33 0.42 3.07 1.78
CA VAL A 33 0.10 1.93 0.92
C VAL A 33 -1.28 2.08 0.27
N ASP A 34 -1.38 1.76 -1.01
CA ASP A 34 -2.57 1.98 -1.86
C ASP A 34 -3.87 1.37 -1.29
N THR A 35 -3.81 0.14 -0.81
CA THR A 35 -4.96 -0.58 -0.21
C THR A 35 -5.41 0.07 1.08
N VAL A 36 -4.48 0.62 1.86
CA VAL A 36 -4.80 1.31 3.12
C VAL A 36 -5.44 2.66 2.83
N ALA A 37 -4.91 3.43 1.87
CA ALA A 37 -5.54 4.67 1.42
C ALA A 37 -6.96 4.43 0.89
N TYR A 38 -7.15 3.35 0.12
CA TYR A 38 -8.45 3.01 -0.46
C TYR A 38 -9.52 2.81 0.61
N GLY A 39 -9.18 2.21 1.75
CA GLY A 39 -10.11 2.03 2.87
C GLY A 39 -10.68 3.33 3.45
N TYR A 40 -10.01 4.47 3.25
CA TYR A 40 -10.51 5.81 3.61
C TYR A 40 -11.18 6.49 2.42
N THR A 41 -10.55 6.53 1.25
CA THR A 41 -11.06 7.27 0.09
C THR A 41 -12.30 6.63 -0.53
N SER A 42 -12.53 5.32 -0.35
CA SER A 42 -13.77 4.67 -0.79
C SER A 42 -14.99 5.09 0.01
N LYS A 43 -14.78 5.62 1.23
CA LYS A 43 -15.83 5.99 2.20
C LYS A 43 -15.99 7.50 2.37
N ASP A 44 -14.97 8.28 2.01
CA ASP A 44 -14.96 9.74 2.13
C ASP A 44 -14.68 10.40 0.77
N LYS A 45 -15.71 11.01 0.18
CA LYS A 45 -15.62 11.68 -1.13
C LYS A 45 -14.78 12.95 -1.12
N ASN A 46 -14.39 13.46 0.06
CA ASN A 46 -13.52 14.63 0.18
C ASN A 46 -12.04 14.24 0.17
N LEU A 47 -11.72 12.94 0.16
CA LEU A 47 -10.36 12.44 0.07
C LEU A 47 -10.15 11.79 -1.28
N GLU A 48 -9.08 12.19 -1.96
CA GLU A 48 -8.64 11.57 -3.20
C GLU A 48 -7.31 10.87 -3.00
N GLN A 49 -7.12 9.76 -3.70
CA GLN A 49 -5.83 9.06 -3.76
C GLN A 49 -5.33 9.01 -5.20
N PHE A 50 -4.02 9.08 -5.34
CA PHE A 50 -3.33 8.86 -6.60
C PHE A 50 -2.04 8.08 -6.33
N LYS A 51 -1.54 7.38 -7.35
CA LYS A 51 -0.28 6.65 -7.21
C LYS A 51 0.89 7.60 -7.32
N ALA A 52 1.83 7.50 -6.38
CA ALA A 52 3.08 8.24 -6.46
C ALA A 52 3.87 7.79 -7.70
N VAL A 53 4.37 8.77 -8.45
CA VAL A 53 5.27 8.55 -9.58
C VAL A 53 6.64 9.09 -9.19
N VAL A 54 7.62 8.20 -9.13
CA VAL A 54 9.02 8.54 -8.85
C VAL A 54 9.84 8.12 -10.07
N ASP A 55 10.65 9.04 -10.60
CA ASP A 55 11.46 8.85 -11.80
C ASP A 55 10.69 8.28 -13.01
N GLY A 56 9.47 8.79 -13.21
CA GLY A 56 8.59 8.37 -14.32
C GLY A 56 7.98 6.99 -14.15
N LYS A 57 8.09 6.37 -12.97
CA LYS A 57 7.53 5.05 -12.68
C LYS A 57 6.56 5.12 -11.51
N THR A 58 5.38 4.52 -11.73
CA THR A 58 4.43 4.24 -10.66
C THR A 58 5.10 3.33 -9.63
N GLN A 59 5.03 3.72 -8.36
CA GLN A 59 5.50 2.88 -7.27
C GLN A 59 4.49 1.77 -6.97
N TYR A 60 5.00 0.59 -6.62
CA TYR A 60 4.21 -0.58 -6.24
C TYR A 60 4.61 -1.00 -4.83
N ASP A 61 3.65 -1.45 -4.05
CA ASP A 61 3.86 -1.96 -2.70
C ASP A 61 3.66 -3.48 -2.68
N PRO A 62 4.65 -4.27 -3.10
CA PRO A 62 4.55 -5.72 -3.06
C PRO A 62 4.51 -6.20 -1.61
N ILE A 63 3.47 -6.96 -1.26
CA ILE A 63 3.38 -7.66 0.02
C ILE A 63 4.09 -9.01 -0.13
N SER A 64 4.98 -9.35 0.80
CA SER A 64 5.76 -10.59 0.76
C SER A 64 5.95 -11.17 2.16
N ALA A 65 6.09 -12.49 2.23
CA ALA A 65 6.47 -13.17 3.47
C ALA A 65 8.00 -13.11 3.65
N ALA A 66 8.45 -12.63 4.80
CA ALA A 66 9.86 -12.60 5.15
C ALA A 66 10.25 -13.82 5.99
N PHE A 67 11.35 -14.46 5.64
CA PHE A 67 11.96 -15.55 6.40
C PHE A 67 13.42 -15.18 6.74
N PRO A 68 14.01 -15.78 7.80
CA PRO A 68 15.43 -15.61 8.07
C PRO A 68 16.30 -15.93 6.85
N LYS A 69 17.48 -15.31 6.78
CA LYS A 69 18.49 -15.66 5.77
C LYS A 69 18.77 -17.17 5.82
N ASP A 70 18.95 -17.76 4.64
CA ASP A 70 19.20 -19.20 4.44
C ASP A 70 18.09 -20.15 4.94
N SER A 71 16.90 -19.61 5.22
CA SER A 71 15.75 -20.43 5.60
C SER A 71 15.32 -21.37 4.47
N LYS A 72 15.26 -22.67 4.78
CA LYS A 72 14.67 -23.69 3.90
C LYS A 72 13.17 -23.46 3.65
N LEU A 73 12.51 -22.63 4.47
CA LEU A 73 11.09 -22.30 4.30
C LEU A 73 10.85 -21.41 3.09
N THR A 74 11.79 -20.55 2.70
CA THR A 74 11.62 -19.66 1.54
C THR A 74 11.32 -20.45 0.27
N ALA A 75 12.11 -21.50 0.01
CA ALA A 75 11.91 -22.36 -1.17
C ALA A 75 10.57 -23.12 -1.12
N LYS A 76 10.19 -23.64 0.06
CA LYS A 76 8.93 -24.36 0.25
C LYS A 76 7.72 -23.43 0.08
N PHE A 77 7.76 -22.26 0.70
CA PHE A 77 6.72 -21.24 0.60
C PHE A 77 6.53 -20.80 -0.85
N ASN A 78 7.61 -20.45 -1.55
CA ASN A 78 7.55 -20.02 -2.94
C ASN A 78 6.99 -21.10 -3.87
N LYS A 79 7.26 -22.38 -3.60
CA LYS A 79 6.68 -23.49 -4.36
C LYS A 79 5.16 -23.53 -4.20
N VAL A 80 4.66 -23.54 -2.95
CA VAL A 80 3.21 -23.57 -2.66
C VAL A 80 2.53 -22.32 -3.20
N PHE A 81 3.15 -21.14 -3.03
CA PHE A 81 2.61 -19.88 -3.52
C PHE A 81 2.42 -19.90 -5.05
N LYS A 82 3.41 -20.41 -5.80
CA LYS A 82 3.28 -20.61 -7.26
C LYS A 82 2.20 -21.61 -7.65
N GLU A 83 2.00 -22.67 -6.86
CA GLU A 83 0.91 -23.62 -7.09
C GLU A 83 -0.46 -22.95 -6.87
N MET A 84 -0.57 -22.10 -5.84
CA MET A 84 -1.77 -21.29 -5.57
C MET A 84 -2.07 -20.27 -6.68
N GLU A 85 -1.04 -19.73 -7.33
CA GLU A 85 -1.22 -18.87 -8.50
C GLU A 85 -1.76 -19.66 -9.69
N LYS A 86 -1.18 -20.84 -9.98
CA LYS A 86 -1.59 -21.67 -11.11
C LYS A 86 -3.00 -22.21 -10.99
N ASN A 87 -3.42 -22.57 -9.78
CA ASN A 87 -4.75 -23.16 -9.55
C ASN A 87 -5.83 -22.12 -9.20
N GLY A 88 -5.51 -20.81 -9.22
CA GLY A 88 -6.44 -19.73 -8.94
C GLY A 88 -6.75 -19.52 -7.45
N LYS A 89 -6.16 -20.29 -6.52
CA LYS A 89 -6.39 -20.14 -5.08
C LYS A 89 -5.94 -18.77 -4.56
N LYS A 90 -4.87 -18.21 -5.13
CA LYS A 90 -4.43 -16.85 -4.79
C LYS A 90 -5.54 -15.83 -5.05
N ASP A 91 -6.15 -15.89 -6.22
CA ASP A 91 -7.18 -14.91 -6.63
C ASP A 91 -8.46 -15.06 -5.81
N GLU A 92 -8.83 -16.28 -5.44
CA GLU A 92 -9.93 -16.55 -4.50
C GLU A 92 -9.70 -15.83 -3.16
N LEU A 93 -8.49 -15.96 -2.59
CA LEU A 93 -8.13 -15.33 -1.32
C LEU A 93 -8.10 -13.79 -1.42
N VAL A 94 -7.55 -13.26 -2.52
CA VAL A 94 -7.53 -11.80 -2.78
C VAL A 94 -8.96 -11.25 -2.87
N LYS A 95 -9.85 -11.92 -3.61
CA LYS A 95 -11.26 -11.50 -3.72
C LYS A 95 -11.97 -11.55 -2.38
N LYS A 96 -11.72 -12.60 -1.58
CA LYS A 96 -12.38 -12.79 -0.28
C LYS A 96 -11.99 -11.71 0.73
N TRP A 97 -10.73 -11.31 0.76
CA TRP A 97 -10.18 -10.52 1.87
C TRP A 97 -9.69 -9.13 1.51
N ILE A 98 -9.37 -8.84 0.25
CA ILE A 98 -8.66 -7.61 -0.15
C ILE A 98 -9.52 -6.71 -1.04
N VAL A 99 -10.22 -7.26 -2.03
CA VAL A 99 -10.93 -6.44 -3.05
C VAL A 99 -12.14 -5.68 -2.50
N ASN A 100 -12.78 -6.16 -1.43
CA ASN A 100 -14.02 -5.61 -0.88
C ASN A 100 -13.85 -4.97 0.52
N GLN A 101 -12.70 -4.37 0.83
CA GLN A 101 -12.48 -3.65 2.11
C GLN A 101 -13.02 -2.22 2.14
#